data_AF-A0A1H3I5K8-F1
#
_entry.id   AF-A0A1H3I5K8-F1
#
_cell.length_a   1.000
_cell.length_b   1.000
_cell.length_c   1.000
_cell.angle_alpha   90.00
_cell.angle_beta   90.00
_cell.angle_gamma   90.00
#
_symmetry.space_group_name_H-M   'P 1'
#
loop_
_entity.id
_entity.type
_entity.pdbx_description
1 polymer ?
#
loop_
_entity_poly.entity_id
_entity_poly.type
_entity_poly.pdbx_seq_one_letter_code
_entity_poly.pdbx_strand_id
1 'polypeptide(L)'
;MPFTAILRHALAMPLLLIFFMAPISSWARCSSQGWNAQFPGSANTPTIVNENYPIGSVVYSRTMALQNTGAGSYHISCDNDFYYIEGIGTESGGIYSTSIPNLGMRITWERAAPYSGSMLKQGIFHSLPSNNMTIELVKTGELTSGGFLNGSFARIYSGTSYARDLLATVFFSSGITVNVSSRPRPPTCRVSTGKIDVAMAPAPFADFKGIGTVTAAKDFSIELTCAGGEANTRLTAFITLTDATQATNRSSTLTLAQNSKARGVGIQVLRNNVPVSFGPDSGSLGNANQWNAGQVAQGQNSLKIPLSARLVQTAGSVTPGVAYGRATFTMSYQ
;
A
#
# COMPACT_ATOMS: atom_id res chain seq x y z
N MET A 1 65.87 99.05 -12.89
CA MET A 1 64.74 100.01 -12.98
C MET A 1 63.91 99.60 -14.21
N PRO A 2 62.60 99.38 -14.16
CA PRO A 2 61.67 99.13 -13.04
C PRO A 2 60.92 97.77 -13.12
N PHE A 3 60.33 97.36 -11.97
CA PHE A 3 59.02 96.71 -11.73
C PHE A 3 58.68 95.35 -12.40
N THR A 4 58.62 94.22 -11.67
CA THR A 4 57.48 93.65 -10.88
C THR A 4 56.21 93.37 -11.71
N ALA A 5 55.44 92.28 -11.55
CA ALA A 5 55.52 91.06 -10.74
C ALA A 5 54.28 90.19 -11.06
N ILE A 6 54.48 88.86 -11.05
CA ILE A 6 53.68 87.84 -10.33
C ILE A 6 52.27 87.48 -10.88
N LEU A 7 52.06 86.27 -11.46
CA LEU A 7 51.82 84.92 -10.84
C LEU A 7 50.29 84.66 -10.78
N ARG A 8 49.67 83.46 -10.92
CA ARG A 8 50.07 82.04 -10.82
C ARG A 8 48.76 81.24 -11.10
N HIS A 9 48.69 80.19 -11.94
CA HIS A 9 48.71 78.76 -11.56
C HIS A 9 48.35 77.93 -12.83
N ALA A 10 49.20 76.96 -13.21
CA ALA A 10 48.99 75.50 -13.16
C ALA A 10 48.27 74.93 -14.41
N LEU A 11 48.99 74.24 -15.31
CA LEU A 11 49.12 72.77 -15.44
C LEU A 11 47.81 72.10 -15.90
N ALA A 12 47.73 71.11 -16.78
CA ALA A 12 48.52 70.53 -17.86
C ALA A 12 47.64 69.39 -18.42
N MET A 13 47.76 69.12 -19.73
CA MET A 13 47.50 67.84 -20.41
C MET A 13 46.03 67.40 -20.67
N PRO A 14 45.63 67.14 -21.94
CA PRO A 14 44.27 66.69 -22.27
C PRO A 14 44.15 65.17 -22.10
N LEU A 15 43.17 64.74 -21.30
CA LEU A 15 42.83 63.33 -21.07
C LEU A 15 41.93 62.83 -22.22
N LEU A 16 42.47 61.97 -23.07
CA LEU A 16 41.75 61.24 -24.11
C LEU A 16 40.84 60.18 -23.45
N LEU A 17 39.53 60.43 -23.38
CA LEU A 17 38.54 59.48 -22.87
C LEU A 17 38.32 58.35 -23.89
N ILE A 18 38.98 57.21 -23.66
CA ILE A 18 38.66 55.94 -24.32
C ILE A 18 37.43 55.36 -23.62
N PHE A 19 36.28 55.40 -24.30
CA PHE A 19 35.05 54.72 -23.88
C PHE A 19 35.28 53.21 -24.04
N PHE A 20 35.74 52.55 -22.98
CA PHE A 20 35.67 51.09 -22.87
C PHE A 20 34.20 50.69 -22.81
N MET A 21 33.63 50.30 -23.96
CA MET A 21 32.42 49.48 -23.96
C MET A 21 32.78 48.11 -23.40
N ALA A 22 32.69 47.97 -22.08
CA ALA A 22 32.60 46.66 -21.48
C ALA A 22 31.31 45.99 -22.01
N PRO A 23 31.36 44.73 -22.48
CA PRO A 23 30.15 44.02 -22.83
C PRO A 23 29.33 43.88 -21.54
N ILE A 24 28.24 44.64 -21.45
CA ILE A 24 27.23 44.42 -20.43
C ILE A 24 26.62 43.07 -20.80
N SER A 25 27.09 41.99 -20.18
CA SER A 25 26.37 40.72 -20.22
C SER A 25 25.00 40.98 -19.62
N SER A 26 23.98 41.14 -20.46
CA SER A 26 22.60 41.24 -20.02
C SER A 26 22.21 39.89 -19.45
N TRP A 27 22.40 39.71 -18.14
CA TRP A 27 21.78 38.60 -17.43
C TRP A 27 20.27 38.80 -17.54
N ALA A 28 19.55 37.76 -17.98
CA ALA A 28 18.10 37.79 -18.08
C ALA A 28 17.55 38.15 -16.71
N ARG A 29 17.01 39.36 -16.55
CA ARG A 29 16.48 39.80 -15.26
C ARG A 29 15.07 39.26 -15.16
N CYS A 30 14.83 38.33 -14.24
CA CYS A 30 13.47 38.02 -13.85
C CYS A 30 13.12 38.65 -12.51
N SER A 31 11.94 39.27 -12.44
CA SER A 31 11.35 39.76 -11.21
C SER A 31 10.04 39.03 -10.93
N SER A 32 9.88 38.61 -9.68
CA SER A 32 8.77 37.82 -9.18
C SER A 32 8.28 38.51 -7.91
N GLN A 33 7.04 39.00 -7.90
CA GLN A 33 6.44 39.61 -6.71
C GLN A 33 5.73 38.55 -5.87
N GLY A 34 6.39 38.09 -4.79
CA GLY A 34 5.71 37.41 -3.69
C GLY A 34 5.22 35.98 -3.96
N TRP A 35 5.83 35.21 -4.86
CA TRP A 35 5.44 33.81 -5.05
C TRP A 35 6.24 32.86 -4.18
N ASN A 36 5.60 32.45 -3.10
CA ASN A 36 6.01 31.30 -2.30
C ASN A 36 4.93 30.23 -2.49
N ALA A 37 5.30 29.14 -3.16
CA ALA A 37 4.38 28.09 -3.56
C ALA A 37 4.24 27.07 -2.43
N GLN A 38 3.04 26.96 -1.89
CA GLN A 38 2.73 25.97 -0.87
C GLN A 38 2.00 24.81 -1.51
N PHE A 39 2.48 23.60 -1.26
CA PHE A 39 1.73 22.38 -1.54
C PHE A 39 0.76 22.15 -0.38
N PRO A 40 -0.56 22.34 -0.58
CA PRO A 40 -1.51 22.20 0.52
C PRO A 40 -1.54 20.75 0.98
N GLY A 41 -1.32 20.54 2.27
CA GLY A 41 -1.38 19.23 2.90
C GLY A 41 -2.80 18.66 2.87
N SER A 42 -2.92 17.35 2.66
CA SER A 42 -4.04 16.59 3.23
C SER A 42 -3.74 16.49 4.71
N ALA A 43 -4.56 17.12 5.55
CA ALA A 43 -4.43 17.16 7.01
C ALA A 43 -3.70 15.94 7.61
N ASN A 44 -2.42 16.06 7.97
CA ASN A 44 -1.62 15.19 8.86
C ASN A 44 -1.91 13.67 8.86
N THR A 45 -2.44 13.08 7.79
CA THR A 45 -2.83 11.66 7.82
C THR A 45 -1.56 10.85 7.66
N PRO A 46 -1.20 10.01 8.64
CA PRO A 46 -0.03 9.18 8.53
C PRO A 46 -0.18 8.27 7.31
N THR A 47 0.80 8.34 6.42
CA THR A 47 0.93 7.38 5.32
C THR A 47 1.57 6.13 5.90
N ILE A 48 0.84 5.01 5.90
CA ILE A 48 1.38 3.73 6.32
C ILE A 48 2.05 3.09 5.09
N VAL A 49 3.37 3.01 5.14
CA VAL A 49 4.18 2.31 4.15
C VAL A 49 4.56 0.95 4.70
N ASN A 50 4.26 -0.10 3.95
CA ASN A 50 4.64 -1.44 4.30
C ASN A 50 6.09 -1.73 3.87
N GLU A 51 6.90 -2.35 4.73
CA GLU A 51 8.24 -2.76 4.31
C GLU A 51 8.21 -3.75 3.12
N ASN A 52 7.13 -4.51 2.93
CA ASN A 52 7.01 -5.52 1.88
C ASN A 52 6.69 -4.96 0.49
N TYR A 53 6.50 -3.65 0.36
CA TYR A 53 6.40 -3.03 -0.97
C TYR A 53 7.67 -3.32 -1.77
N PRO A 54 7.58 -3.70 -3.07
CA PRO A 54 8.76 -3.89 -3.90
C PRO A 54 9.59 -2.60 -4.01
N ILE A 55 10.91 -2.72 -4.07
CA ILE A 55 11.77 -1.60 -4.43
C ILE A 55 11.36 -1.10 -5.82
N GLY A 56 11.19 0.21 -5.95
CA GLY A 56 10.69 0.91 -7.14
C GLY A 56 9.18 1.19 -7.12
N SER A 57 8.43 0.65 -6.17
CA SER A 57 6.98 0.90 -6.08
C SER A 57 6.65 2.28 -5.49
N VAL A 58 5.56 2.86 -5.96
CA VAL A 58 4.97 4.10 -5.42
C VAL A 58 4.14 3.73 -4.19
N VAL A 59 4.49 4.28 -3.03
CA VAL A 59 3.83 3.99 -1.74
C VAL A 59 2.91 5.12 -1.27
N TYR A 60 2.99 6.28 -1.94
CA TYR A 60 2.12 7.43 -1.75
C TYR A 60 2.05 8.21 -3.05
N SER A 61 0.88 8.73 -3.43
CA SER A 61 0.70 9.62 -4.57
C SER A 61 -0.38 10.64 -4.27
N ARG A 62 -0.09 11.92 -4.52
CA ARG A 62 -1.09 12.98 -4.33
C ARG A 62 -0.88 14.14 -5.28
N THR A 63 -1.97 14.59 -5.89
CA THR A 63 -2.02 15.76 -6.77
C THR A 63 -2.74 16.91 -6.08
N MET A 64 -2.13 18.09 -6.06
CA MET A 64 -2.73 19.31 -5.51
C MET A 64 -2.44 20.55 -6.32
N ALA A 65 -3.38 21.49 -6.30
CA ALA A 65 -3.14 22.85 -6.72
C ALA A 65 -2.18 23.56 -5.73
N LEU A 66 -1.08 24.10 -6.24
CA LEU A 66 -0.17 24.97 -5.49
C LEU A 66 -0.90 26.24 -5.06
N GLN A 67 -0.66 26.65 -3.82
CA GLN A 67 -1.21 27.88 -3.25
C GLN A 67 -0.12 28.95 -3.19
N ASN A 68 -0.48 30.17 -3.58
CA ASN A 68 0.36 31.33 -3.33
C ASN A 68 0.20 31.75 -1.86
N THR A 69 1.31 31.95 -1.16
CA THR A 69 1.33 32.43 0.23
C THR A 69 1.64 33.93 0.35
N GLY A 70 1.92 34.62 -0.77
CA GLY A 70 2.02 36.08 -0.82
C GLY A 70 0.67 36.78 -0.90
N ALA A 71 0.63 38.07 -0.50
CA ALA A 71 -0.55 38.91 -0.64
C ALA A 71 -0.72 39.39 -2.09
N GLY A 72 -1.84 39.03 -2.73
CA GLY A 72 -2.25 39.51 -4.05
C GLY A 72 -2.02 38.53 -5.22
N SER A 73 -2.33 38.98 -6.43
CA SER A 73 -2.05 38.25 -7.67
C SER A 73 -0.54 38.15 -7.90
N TYR A 74 -0.05 36.94 -8.19
CA TYR A 74 1.35 36.76 -8.55
C TYR A 74 1.60 37.16 -10.01
N HIS A 75 2.64 37.95 -10.23
CA HIS A 75 3.10 38.35 -11.55
C HIS A 75 4.58 37.98 -11.72
N ILE A 76 4.88 37.20 -12.77
CA ILE A 76 6.25 36.93 -13.23
C ILE A 76 6.56 37.89 -14.37
N SER A 77 7.63 38.67 -14.28
CA SER A 77 8.14 39.44 -15.41
C SER A 77 9.58 39.03 -15.67
N CYS A 78 9.80 38.30 -16.76
CA CYS A 78 11.10 37.86 -17.23
C CYS A 78 11.31 38.29 -18.69
N ASP A 79 12.57 38.47 -19.09
CA ASP A 79 12.92 38.69 -20.51
C ASP A 79 12.78 37.42 -21.37
N ASN A 80 12.62 36.25 -20.73
CA ASN A 80 12.49 34.95 -21.38
C ASN A 80 11.17 34.26 -20.97
N ASP A 81 10.69 33.39 -21.86
CA ASP A 81 9.44 32.64 -21.68
C ASP A 81 9.70 31.22 -21.14
N PHE A 82 10.84 30.94 -20.49
CA PHE A 82 11.21 29.60 -20.03
C PHE A 82 11.22 29.48 -18.51
N TYR A 83 10.89 28.28 -18.03
CA TYR A 83 11.10 27.92 -16.64
C TYR A 83 11.81 26.58 -16.53
N TYR A 84 12.46 26.36 -15.39
CA TYR A 84 13.10 25.11 -15.04
C TYR A 84 12.66 24.70 -13.63
N ILE A 85 12.28 23.44 -13.46
CA ILE A 85 11.90 22.88 -12.15
C ILE A 85 12.80 21.72 -11.80
N GLU A 86 13.22 21.67 -10.53
CA GLU A 86 13.95 20.55 -9.95
C GLU A 86 13.48 20.30 -8.51
N GLY A 87 13.64 19.06 -8.06
CA GLY A 87 13.47 18.68 -6.66
C GLY A 87 14.69 19.08 -5.81
N ILE A 88 14.51 19.07 -4.50
CA ILE A 88 15.60 19.25 -3.53
C ILE A 88 16.06 17.86 -3.07
N GLY A 89 17.36 17.60 -3.18
CA GLY A 89 17.99 16.33 -2.81
C GLY A 89 18.90 15.81 -3.91
N THR A 90 19.48 14.62 -3.69
CA THR A 90 20.24 13.91 -4.73
C THR A 90 19.25 13.30 -5.71
N GLU A 91 19.42 13.59 -7.00
CA GLU A 91 18.56 13.10 -8.08
C GLU A 91 19.12 11.80 -8.68
N SER A 92 18.24 10.84 -8.96
CA SER A 92 18.54 9.65 -9.73
C SER A 92 17.29 9.15 -10.46
N GLY A 93 17.24 9.29 -11.78
CA GLY A 93 16.14 8.79 -12.62
C GLY A 93 14.80 9.50 -12.38
N GLY A 94 14.83 10.79 -12.05
CA GLY A 94 13.67 11.62 -11.73
C GLY A 94 13.14 11.42 -10.30
N ILE A 95 13.93 10.76 -9.43
CA ILE A 95 13.61 10.53 -8.02
C ILE A 95 14.63 11.26 -7.16
N TYR A 96 14.16 12.09 -6.24
CA TYR A 96 14.97 12.88 -5.33
C TYR A 96 15.03 12.21 -3.95
N SER A 97 16.21 12.17 -3.34
CA SER A 97 16.38 11.67 -1.97
C SER A 97 15.56 12.50 -0.96
N THR A 98 14.87 11.84 -0.03
CA THR A 98 14.20 12.53 1.09
C THR A 98 15.01 12.46 2.38
N SER A 99 14.51 13.08 3.46
CA SER A 99 15.08 12.91 4.81
C SER A 99 14.84 11.52 5.41
N ILE A 100 13.96 10.71 4.81
CA ILE A 100 13.73 9.32 5.20
C ILE A 100 14.62 8.42 4.31
N PRO A 101 15.59 7.68 4.88
CA PRO A 101 16.46 6.79 4.11
C PRO A 101 15.65 5.79 3.29
N ASN A 102 16.10 5.53 2.06
CA ASN A 102 15.47 4.58 1.12
C ASN A 102 14.02 4.93 0.72
N LEU A 103 13.57 6.14 1.00
CA LEU A 103 12.35 6.72 0.47
C LEU A 103 12.71 7.90 -0.42
N GLY A 104 12.44 7.76 -1.72
CA GLY A 104 12.62 8.80 -2.71
C GLY A 104 11.31 9.56 -2.96
N MET A 105 11.42 10.73 -3.58
CA MET A 105 10.30 11.55 -3.96
C MET A 105 10.38 11.90 -5.44
N ARG A 106 9.33 11.58 -6.18
CA ARG A 106 9.14 11.99 -7.57
C ARG A 106 8.15 13.14 -7.61
N ILE A 107 8.54 14.21 -8.29
CA ILE A 107 7.74 15.42 -8.45
C ILE A 107 7.30 15.50 -9.90
N THR A 108 6.00 15.53 -10.13
CA THR A 108 5.42 15.68 -11.46
C THR A 108 4.59 16.93 -11.49
N TRP A 109 4.78 17.77 -12.50
CA TRP A 109 3.97 18.97 -12.67
C TRP A 109 3.25 18.95 -14.02
N GLU A 110 3.97 19.26 -15.10
CA GLU A 110 3.56 18.86 -16.46
C GLU A 110 4.21 17.53 -16.84
N ARG A 111 5.43 17.32 -16.36
CA ARG A 111 6.26 16.13 -16.55
C ARG A 111 7.01 15.84 -15.25
N ALA A 112 7.68 14.68 -15.17
CA ALA A 112 8.55 14.38 -14.04
C ALA A 112 9.75 15.34 -14.02
N ALA A 113 10.00 16.01 -12.90
CA ALA A 113 11.17 16.84 -12.69
C ALA A 113 12.45 15.98 -12.59
N PRO A 114 13.62 16.49 -13.03
CA PRO A 114 13.84 17.85 -13.52
C PRO A 114 13.46 18.04 -14.99
N TYR A 115 12.91 19.20 -15.35
CA TYR A 115 12.68 19.56 -16.75
C TYR A 115 12.58 21.08 -16.94
N SER A 116 12.80 21.53 -18.18
CA SER A 116 12.48 22.88 -18.64
C SER A 116 11.18 22.90 -19.42
N GLY A 117 10.38 23.95 -19.21
CA GLY A 117 9.14 24.20 -19.95
C GLY A 117 9.03 25.64 -20.38
N SER A 118 7.93 25.96 -21.05
CA SER A 118 7.59 27.32 -21.46
C SER A 118 6.50 27.88 -20.56
N MET A 119 6.68 29.11 -20.11
CA MET A 119 5.67 29.87 -19.40
C MET A 119 4.61 30.37 -20.38
N LEU A 120 3.41 30.63 -19.88
CA LEU A 120 2.33 31.24 -20.66
C LEU A 120 2.49 32.76 -20.62
N LYS A 121 2.69 33.38 -21.78
CA LYS A 121 2.84 34.83 -21.91
C LYS A 121 1.48 35.53 -21.89
N GLN A 122 1.33 36.52 -21.01
CA GLN A 122 0.13 37.33 -20.82
C GLN A 122 0.52 38.83 -20.84
N GLY A 123 0.78 39.35 -22.04
CA GLY A 123 1.31 40.70 -22.21
C GLY A 123 2.75 40.81 -21.72
N ILE A 124 2.99 41.68 -20.72
CA ILE A 124 4.30 41.86 -20.06
C ILE A 124 4.53 40.90 -18.89
N PHE A 125 3.51 40.11 -18.54
CA PHE A 125 3.56 39.12 -17.45
C PHE A 125 3.56 37.70 -17.99
N HIS A 126 4.05 36.78 -17.17
CA HIS A 126 4.05 35.34 -17.44
C HIS A 126 3.28 34.63 -16.33
N SER A 127 2.64 33.52 -16.69
CA SER A 127 2.04 32.59 -15.75
C SER A 127 2.57 31.18 -15.98
N LEU A 128 2.52 30.37 -14.94
CA LEU A 128 2.96 28.98 -15.01
C LEU A 128 1.86 28.11 -15.63
N PRO A 129 2.25 27.05 -16.35
CA PRO A 129 1.32 26.33 -17.23
C PRO A 129 0.26 25.50 -16.48
N SER A 130 0.51 25.16 -15.22
CA SER A 130 -0.41 24.39 -14.38
C SER A 130 -0.31 24.84 -12.94
N ASN A 131 -1.41 24.77 -12.19
CA ASN A 131 -1.36 24.89 -10.74
C ASN A 131 -1.20 23.53 -10.06
N ASN A 132 -1.50 22.42 -10.75
CA ASN A 132 -1.58 21.10 -10.14
C ASN A 132 -0.24 20.37 -10.18
N MET A 133 0.35 20.13 -9.02
CA MET A 133 1.56 19.33 -8.85
C MET A 133 1.21 17.99 -8.21
N THR A 134 1.86 16.91 -8.65
CA THR A 134 1.80 15.59 -8.06
C THR A 134 3.11 15.27 -7.35
N ILE A 135 3.01 14.74 -6.14
CA ILE A 135 4.13 14.18 -5.40
C ILE A 135 3.89 12.69 -5.22
N GLU A 136 4.89 11.89 -5.53
CA GLU A 136 4.91 10.46 -5.28
C GLU A 136 6.08 10.09 -4.37
N LEU A 137 5.83 9.29 -3.33
CA LEU A 137 6.90 8.68 -2.54
C LEU A 137 7.18 7.29 -3.12
N VAL A 138 8.45 7.03 -3.43
CA VAL A 138 8.90 5.82 -4.10
C VAL A 138 9.85 5.08 -3.17
N LYS A 139 9.60 3.79 -2.92
CA LYS A 139 10.53 2.96 -2.14
C LYS A 139 11.80 2.72 -2.98
N THR A 140 12.94 3.27 -2.57
CA THR A 140 14.23 3.13 -3.30
C THR A 140 15.16 2.07 -2.71
N GLY A 141 14.83 1.54 -1.54
CA GLY A 141 15.52 0.46 -0.86
C GLY A 141 14.71 -0.03 0.35
N GLU A 142 15.29 -0.85 1.22
CA GLU A 142 14.59 -1.32 2.42
C GLU A 142 14.32 -0.19 3.43
N LEU A 143 13.07 -0.09 3.88
CA LEU A 143 12.64 0.95 4.80
C LEU A 143 12.72 0.44 6.24
N THR A 144 13.69 0.93 7.01
CA THR A 144 13.90 0.53 8.41
C THR A 144 13.13 1.39 9.40
N SER A 145 12.74 2.60 9.01
CA SER A 145 12.05 3.55 9.89
C SER A 145 11.21 4.55 9.10
N GLY A 146 10.10 4.98 9.70
CA GLY A 146 9.32 6.12 9.23
C GLY A 146 9.97 7.46 9.58
N GLY A 147 9.25 8.55 9.30
CA GLY A 147 9.70 9.90 9.61
C GLY A 147 8.67 10.96 9.20
N PHE A 148 9.08 12.23 9.26
CA PHE A 148 8.26 13.36 8.89
C PHE A 148 8.95 14.16 7.79
N LEU A 149 8.31 14.25 6.62
CA LEU A 149 8.77 15.05 5.50
C LEU A 149 8.16 16.44 5.62
N ASN A 150 8.98 17.48 5.79
CA ASN A 150 8.53 18.86 5.90
C ASN A 150 9.48 19.83 5.20
N GLY A 151 9.10 21.10 5.16
CA GLY A 151 9.91 22.14 4.55
C GLY A 151 9.83 22.13 3.02
N SER A 152 10.89 22.67 2.41
CA SER A 152 10.99 22.85 0.96
C SER A 152 11.41 21.56 0.26
N PHE A 153 10.79 21.27 -0.88
CA PHE A 153 11.01 20.02 -1.59
C PHE A 153 11.23 20.20 -3.11
N ALA A 154 10.89 21.37 -3.68
CA ALA A 154 11.17 21.69 -5.07
C ALA A 154 11.54 23.17 -5.24
N ARG A 155 12.24 23.49 -6.33
CA ARG A 155 12.57 24.86 -6.73
C ARG A 155 12.19 25.09 -8.18
N ILE A 156 11.69 26.27 -8.45
CA ILE A 156 11.27 26.72 -9.77
C ILE A 156 12.08 27.95 -10.11
N TYR A 157 12.66 27.95 -11.29
CA TYR A 157 13.54 28.98 -11.79
C TYR A 157 13.01 29.55 -13.10
N SER A 158 13.35 30.79 -13.39
CA SER A 158 13.19 31.41 -14.71
C SER A 158 14.41 31.08 -15.55
N GLY A 159 14.22 30.76 -16.83
CA GLY A 159 15.30 30.37 -17.73
C GLY A 159 15.51 28.85 -17.85
N THR A 160 16.74 28.47 -18.17
CA THR A 160 17.13 27.08 -18.49
C THR A 160 17.95 26.46 -17.37
N SER A 161 18.42 25.22 -17.50
CA SER A 161 19.29 24.61 -16.49
C SER A 161 20.62 25.34 -16.26
N TYR A 162 21.12 26.17 -17.19
CA TYR A 162 22.46 26.78 -17.08
C TYR A 162 22.45 28.28 -16.77
N ALA A 163 21.37 28.98 -17.05
CA ALA A 163 21.22 30.41 -16.79
C ALA A 163 19.82 30.66 -16.22
N ARG A 164 19.75 30.85 -14.89
CA ARG A 164 18.48 30.84 -14.18
C ARG A 164 18.44 31.66 -12.89
N ASP A 165 17.32 32.34 -12.67
CA ASP A 165 17.00 33.03 -11.42
C ASP A 165 15.89 32.30 -10.68
N LEU A 166 16.00 32.18 -9.35
CA LEU A 166 15.00 31.52 -8.52
C LEU A 166 13.68 32.29 -8.54
N LEU A 167 12.62 31.64 -9.04
CA LEU A 167 11.26 32.20 -9.05
C LEU A 167 10.50 31.89 -7.77
N ALA A 168 10.54 30.61 -7.35
CA ALA A 168 9.95 30.17 -6.08
C ALA A 168 10.58 28.91 -5.53
N THR A 169 10.38 28.75 -4.23
CA THR A 169 10.59 27.49 -3.52
C THR A 169 9.24 26.90 -3.17
N VAL A 170 9.07 25.59 -3.43
CA VAL A 170 7.86 24.84 -3.12
C VAL A 170 8.05 24.11 -1.81
N PHE A 171 7.12 24.28 -0.87
CA PHE A 171 7.18 23.67 0.45
C PHE A 171 5.85 23.04 0.88
N PHE A 172 5.93 22.09 1.82
CA PHE A 172 4.75 21.48 2.43
C PHE A 172 4.08 22.44 3.41
N SER A 173 2.75 22.59 3.36
CA SER A 173 2.03 23.39 4.36
C SER A 173 2.02 22.78 5.75
N SER A 174 1.93 21.44 5.83
CA SER A 174 1.76 20.69 7.08
C SER A 174 2.65 19.44 7.15
N GLY A 175 3.53 19.24 6.17
CA GLY A 175 4.36 18.04 6.04
C GLY A 175 3.58 16.75 5.77
N ILE A 176 4.31 15.64 5.70
CA ILE A 176 3.80 14.27 5.51
C ILE A 176 4.43 13.37 6.57
N THR A 177 3.60 12.79 7.43
CA THR A 177 4.03 11.73 8.37
C THR A 177 4.03 10.40 7.64
N VAL A 178 5.17 9.72 7.63
CA VAL A 178 5.35 8.39 7.05
C VAL A 178 5.59 7.41 8.19
N ASN A 179 4.67 6.46 8.37
CA ASN A 179 4.81 5.37 9.32
C ASN A 179 5.20 4.11 8.55
N VAL A 180 6.29 3.47 8.94
CA VAL A 180 6.67 2.17 8.36
C VAL A 180 6.10 1.06 9.25
N SER A 181 5.28 0.20 8.66
CA SER A 181 4.78 -1.01 9.32
C SER A 181 5.56 -2.22 8.84
N SER A 182 6.11 -2.97 9.78
CA SER A 182 6.81 -4.23 9.53
C SER A 182 5.90 -5.45 9.41
N ARG A 183 4.57 -5.26 9.46
CA ARG A 183 3.62 -6.38 9.35
C ARG A 183 2.56 -6.09 8.30
N PRO A 184 2.60 -6.83 7.17
CA PRO A 184 1.61 -6.68 6.15
C PRO A 184 0.29 -7.29 6.61
N ARG A 185 -0.82 -6.60 6.32
CA ARG A 185 -2.15 -7.03 6.76
C ARG A 185 -2.60 -8.19 5.88
N PRO A 186 -2.71 -9.42 6.40
CA PRO A 186 -3.21 -10.54 5.62
C PRO A 186 -4.70 -10.35 5.29
N PRO A 187 -5.23 -11.11 4.30
CA PRO A 187 -6.66 -11.18 4.08
C PRO A 187 -7.42 -11.56 5.36
N THR A 188 -8.70 -11.23 5.40
CA THR A 188 -9.61 -11.66 6.47
C THR A 188 -10.65 -12.61 5.90
N CYS A 189 -11.09 -13.59 6.67
CA CYS A 189 -12.14 -14.52 6.27
C CYS A 189 -13.15 -14.71 7.40
N ARG A 190 -14.41 -14.96 7.01
CA ARG A 190 -15.50 -15.35 7.90
C ARG A 190 -16.23 -16.55 7.32
N VAL A 191 -16.78 -17.39 8.18
CA VAL A 191 -17.61 -18.52 7.78
C VAL A 191 -18.88 -17.99 7.09
N SER A 192 -19.17 -18.46 5.88
CA SER A 192 -20.34 -18.01 5.10
C SER A 192 -21.65 -18.58 5.64
N THR A 193 -21.65 -19.83 6.08
CA THR A 193 -22.86 -20.50 6.61
C THR A 193 -22.49 -21.28 7.87
N GLY A 194 -22.98 -20.82 9.03
CA GLY A 194 -22.64 -21.42 10.33
C GLY A 194 -23.26 -22.80 10.59
N LYS A 195 -24.28 -23.21 9.81
CA LYS A 195 -24.94 -24.52 9.92
C LYS A 195 -24.95 -25.21 8.56
N ILE A 196 -24.42 -26.43 8.51
CA ILE A 196 -24.37 -27.25 7.30
C ILE A 196 -25.12 -28.54 7.59
N ASP A 197 -26.26 -28.74 6.92
CA ASP A 197 -27.04 -29.97 7.02
C ASP A 197 -26.62 -30.94 5.90
N VAL A 198 -26.08 -32.10 6.27
CA VAL A 198 -25.62 -33.13 5.31
C VAL A 198 -26.63 -34.28 5.29
N ALA A 199 -27.56 -34.23 4.34
CA ALA A 199 -28.51 -35.32 4.12
C ALA A 199 -27.83 -36.48 3.37
N MET A 200 -27.40 -37.50 4.12
CA MET A 200 -26.81 -38.71 3.58
C MET A 200 -27.87 -39.60 2.94
N ALA A 201 -27.51 -40.33 1.88
CA ALA A 201 -28.42 -41.28 1.25
C ALA A 201 -28.72 -42.46 2.18
N PRO A 202 -29.91 -43.08 2.09
CA PRO A 202 -30.20 -44.33 2.77
C PRO A 202 -29.16 -45.40 2.42
N ALA A 203 -28.64 -46.09 3.43
CA ALA A 203 -27.67 -47.17 3.26
C ALA A 203 -28.36 -48.53 3.35
N PRO A 204 -28.34 -49.35 2.27
CA PRO A 204 -28.81 -50.72 2.33
C PRO A 204 -28.05 -51.55 3.36
N PHE A 205 -28.72 -52.51 3.99
CA PHE A 205 -28.08 -53.42 4.94
C PHE A 205 -26.89 -54.18 4.33
N ALA A 206 -26.96 -54.48 3.03
CA ALA A 206 -25.92 -55.20 2.27
C ALA A 206 -24.58 -54.44 2.15
N ASP A 207 -24.56 -53.13 2.42
CA ASP A 207 -23.32 -52.34 2.44
C ASP A 207 -22.45 -52.66 3.68
N PHE A 208 -23.06 -53.23 4.72
CA PHE A 208 -22.43 -53.53 6.01
C PHE A 208 -22.06 -55.01 6.09
N LYS A 209 -20.78 -55.33 5.85
CA LYS A 209 -20.26 -56.71 5.76
C LYS A 209 -19.29 -57.08 6.88
N GLY A 210 -19.17 -56.24 7.90
CA GLY A 210 -18.21 -56.38 8.99
C GLY A 210 -17.67 -55.03 9.46
N ILE A 211 -17.06 -55.02 10.63
CA ILE A 211 -16.46 -53.82 11.24
C ILE A 211 -15.48 -53.18 10.24
N GLY A 212 -15.60 -51.86 10.05
CA GLY A 212 -14.78 -51.09 9.11
C GLY A 212 -15.33 -50.99 7.69
N THR A 213 -16.39 -51.70 7.34
CA THR A 213 -17.09 -51.48 6.06
C THR A 213 -17.77 -50.12 6.03
N VAL A 214 -17.82 -49.51 4.85
CA VAL A 214 -18.25 -48.12 4.67
C VAL A 214 -19.23 -47.99 3.51
N THR A 215 -20.13 -47.02 3.62
CA THR A 215 -21.07 -46.68 2.55
C THR A 215 -20.43 -45.75 1.52
N ALA A 216 -21.15 -45.49 0.42
CA ALA A 216 -20.85 -44.37 -0.45
C ALA A 216 -20.79 -43.04 0.34
N ALA A 217 -19.87 -42.16 -0.05
CA ALA A 217 -19.70 -40.86 0.58
C ALA A 217 -20.62 -39.81 -0.05
N LYS A 218 -21.09 -38.87 0.78
CA LYS A 218 -21.88 -37.71 0.38
C LYS A 218 -21.02 -36.45 0.51
N ASP A 219 -20.81 -35.78 -0.62
CA ASP A 219 -20.00 -34.55 -0.65
C ASP A 219 -20.74 -33.36 -0.04
N PHE A 220 -19.98 -32.49 0.61
CA PHE A 220 -20.39 -31.18 1.10
C PHE A 220 -19.17 -30.24 1.20
N SER A 221 -19.37 -28.98 1.56
CA SER A 221 -18.27 -28.05 1.74
C SER A 221 -18.53 -27.03 2.83
N ILE A 222 -17.46 -26.59 3.48
CA ILE A 222 -17.47 -25.38 4.34
C ILE A 222 -16.95 -24.23 3.48
N GLU A 223 -17.73 -23.15 3.39
CA GLU A 223 -17.39 -21.98 2.60
C GLU A 223 -17.05 -20.79 3.50
N LEU A 224 -15.97 -20.10 3.17
CA LEU A 224 -15.56 -18.85 3.80
C LEU A 224 -15.68 -17.70 2.80
N THR A 225 -16.22 -16.58 3.26
CA THR A 225 -16.18 -15.30 2.55
C THR A 225 -14.94 -14.54 3.04
N CYS A 226 -14.09 -14.11 2.12
CA CYS A 226 -12.83 -13.45 2.41
C CYS A 226 -12.76 -12.05 1.78
N ALA A 227 -11.91 -11.18 2.32
CA ALA A 227 -11.72 -9.83 1.83
C ALA A 227 -10.34 -9.27 2.16
N GLY A 228 -9.87 -8.36 1.30
CA GLY A 228 -8.68 -7.55 1.54
C GLY A 228 -7.37 -8.31 1.35
N GLY A 229 -6.40 -7.95 2.19
CA GLY A 229 -5.00 -8.34 2.07
C GLY A 229 -4.18 -7.27 1.35
N GLU A 230 -2.95 -7.05 1.83
CA GLU A 230 -1.93 -6.25 1.14
C GLU A 230 -1.13 -7.11 0.15
N ALA A 231 -0.33 -6.47 -0.70
CA ALA A 231 0.51 -7.16 -1.67
C ALA A 231 1.40 -8.22 -1.01
N ASN A 232 1.49 -9.39 -1.66
CA ASN A 232 2.29 -10.53 -1.20
C ASN A 232 1.89 -11.11 0.17
N THR A 233 0.70 -10.80 0.67
CA THR A 233 0.17 -11.43 1.90
C THR A 233 -0.66 -12.68 1.61
N ARG A 234 -0.68 -13.57 2.60
CA ARG A 234 -1.53 -14.76 2.62
C ARG A 234 -2.10 -14.97 4.01
N LEU A 235 -3.32 -15.48 4.06
CA LEU A 235 -3.96 -16.03 5.25
C LEU A 235 -3.98 -17.54 5.12
N THR A 236 -3.47 -18.28 6.09
CA THR A 236 -3.64 -19.73 6.15
C THR A 236 -4.78 -20.07 7.10
N ALA A 237 -5.82 -20.71 6.57
CA ALA A 237 -6.95 -21.16 7.36
C ALA A 237 -6.70 -22.59 7.84
N PHE A 238 -6.82 -22.80 9.15
CA PHE A 238 -6.84 -24.11 9.79
C PHE A 238 -8.22 -24.38 10.36
N ILE A 239 -8.54 -25.67 10.49
CA ILE A 239 -9.84 -26.11 10.97
C ILE A 239 -9.67 -27.34 11.85
N THR A 240 -10.53 -27.48 12.85
CA THR A 240 -10.71 -28.69 13.67
C THR A 240 -12.18 -29.07 13.66
N LEU A 241 -12.50 -30.37 13.55
CA LEU A 241 -13.86 -30.86 13.82
C LEU A 241 -13.92 -31.39 15.25
N THR A 242 -14.98 -31.08 15.98
CA THR A 242 -15.24 -31.60 17.31
C THR A 242 -16.53 -32.40 17.29
N ASP A 243 -16.52 -33.58 17.89
CA ASP A 243 -17.73 -34.36 18.11
C ASP A 243 -18.61 -33.66 19.16
N ALA A 244 -19.78 -33.17 18.74
CA ALA A 244 -20.66 -32.41 19.61
C ALA A 244 -21.44 -33.28 20.60
N THR A 245 -21.52 -34.59 20.36
CA THR A 245 -22.15 -35.56 21.27
C THR A 245 -21.16 -36.01 22.34
N GLN A 246 -19.88 -36.16 21.97
CA GLN A 246 -18.80 -36.55 22.88
C GLN A 246 -17.55 -35.70 22.63
N ALA A 247 -17.46 -34.54 23.30
CA ALA A 247 -16.38 -33.56 23.09
C ALA A 247 -14.94 -34.08 23.38
N THR A 248 -14.81 -35.22 24.05
CA THR A 248 -13.53 -35.91 24.31
C THR A 248 -13.14 -36.92 23.23
N ASN A 249 -14.02 -37.21 22.27
CA ASN A 249 -13.72 -38.12 21.17
C ASN A 249 -12.56 -37.56 20.33
N ARG A 250 -11.53 -38.37 20.13
CA ARG A 250 -10.36 -38.07 19.27
C ARG A 250 -10.18 -39.05 18.12
N SER A 251 -11.12 -39.98 17.95
CA SER A 251 -11.14 -40.93 16.84
C SER A 251 -11.59 -40.25 15.54
N SER A 252 -11.61 -40.97 14.43
CA SER A 252 -12.19 -40.52 13.16
C SER A 252 -13.65 -40.94 12.95
N THR A 253 -14.31 -41.41 14.02
CA THR A 253 -15.69 -41.89 13.98
C THR A 253 -16.54 -41.04 14.91
N LEU A 254 -17.48 -40.32 14.32
CA LEU A 254 -18.41 -39.45 15.03
C LEU A 254 -19.43 -40.29 15.80
N THR A 255 -19.66 -39.89 17.04
CA THR A 255 -20.66 -40.50 17.90
C THR A 255 -22.05 -40.14 17.40
N LEU A 256 -22.90 -41.16 17.22
CA LEU A 256 -24.29 -40.93 16.86
C LEU A 256 -25.00 -40.14 17.98
N ALA A 257 -25.84 -39.18 17.60
CA ALA A 257 -26.64 -38.42 18.53
C ALA A 257 -27.65 -39.34 19.25
N GLN A 258 -28.01 -38.98 20.48
CA GLN A 258 -28.86 -39.82 21.37
C GLN A 258 -30.22 -40.19 20.76
N ASN A 259 -30.79 -39.34 19.90
CA ASN A 259 -32.06 -39.58 19.22
C ASN A 259 -31.95 -40.52 17.99
N SER A 260 -30.76 -41.06 17.71
CA SER A 260 -30.57 -42.06 16.65
C SER A 260 -31.23 -43.39 17.02
N LYS A 261 -31.80 -44.07 16.03
CA LYS A 261 -32.35 -45.44 16.17
C LYS A 261 -31.40 -46.51 15.62
N ALA A 262 -30.55 -46.16 14.66
CA ALA A 262 -29.53 -47.07 14.15
C ALA A 262 -28.51 -47.44 15.24
N ARG A 263 -27.99 -48.66 15.21
CA ARG A 263 -26.92 -49.14 16.11
C ARG A 263 -25.85 -49.89 15.30
N GLY A 264 -24.64 -49.95 15.83
CA GLY A 264 -23.51 -50.62 15.19
C GLY A 264 -22.89 -49.88 14.01
N VAL A 265 -23.21 -48.58 13.86
CA VAL A 265 -22.64 -47.68 12.85
C VAL A 265 -22.15 -46.39 13.49
N GLY A 266 -21.22 -45.72 12.83
CA GLY A 266 -20.80 -44.34 13.11
C GLY A 266 -20.70 -43.54 11.82
N ILE A 267 -20.44 -42.24 11.93
CA ILE A 267 -20.29 -41.34 10.78
C ILE A 267 -18.81 -40.94 10.67
N GLN A 268 -18.24 -40.99 9.48
CA GLN A 268 -16.91 -40.43 9.20
C GLN A 268 -17.05 -39.20 8.33
N VAL A 269 -16.32 -38.14 8.67
CA VAL A 269 -16.08 -37.00 7.77
C VAL A 269 -14.73 -37.21 7.12
N LEU A 270 -14.63 -36.96 5.82
CA LEU A 270 -13.44 -37.18 5.03
C LEU A 270 -12.95 -35.87 4.42
N ARG A 271 -11.63 -35.76 4.34
CA ARG A 271 -10.92 -34.76 3.56
C ARG A 271 -10.05 -35.52 2.56
N ASN A 272 -10.20 -35.24 1.27
CA ASN A 272 -9.44 -35.93 0.21
C ASN A 272 -9.52 -37.46 0.36
N ASN A 273 -10.71 -38.00 0.63
CA ASN A 273 -10.98 -39.42 0.89
C ASN A 273 -10.28 -40.03 2.12
N VAL A 274 -9.67 -39.21 2.99
CA VAL A 274 -9.07 -39.66 4.26
C VAL A 274 -9.98 -39.23 5.42
N PRO A 275 -10.37 -40.16 6.32
CA PRO A 275 -11.14 -39.82 7.52
C PRO A 275 -10.42 -38.79 8.40
N VAL A 276 -11.15 -37.77 8.84
CA VAL A 276 -10.67 -36.73 9.74
C VAL A 276 -10.89 -37.18 11.18
N SER A 277 -9.84 -37.12 12.00
CA SER A 277 -9.94 -37.32 13.44
C SER A 277 -10.51 -36.08 14.14
N PHE A 278 -11.35 -36.28 15.16
CA PHE A 278 -11.94 -35.19 15.94
C PHE A 278 -10.94 -34.60 16.93
N GLY A 279 -11.04 -33.31 17.21
CA GLY A 279 -10.20 -32.58 18.15
C GLY A 279 -11.02 -31.83 19.22
N PRO A 280 -10.35 -31.11 20.12
CA PRO A 280 -11.00 -30.16 21.02
C PRO A 280 -11.60 -28.96 20.25
N ASP A 281 -12.66 -28.36 20.78
CA ASP A 281 -13.18 -27.08 20.29
C ASP A 281 -12.29 -25.94 20.78
N SER A 282 -11.24 -25.63 20.02
CA SER A 282 -10.26 -24.60 20.34
C SER A 282 -9.68 -23.96 19.08
N GLY A 283 -9.64 -22.62 19.07
CA GLY A 283 -8.99 -21.84 18.02
C GLY A 283 -7.47 -21.70 18.20
N SER A 284 -6.90 -22.31 19.24
CA SER A 284 -5.48 -22.18 19.58
C SER A 284 -4.58 -22.79 18.50
N LEU A 285 -3.39 -22.20 18.34
CA LEU A 285 -2.35 -22.73 17.46
C LEU A 285 -1.96 -24.15 17.93
N GLY A 286 -1.87 -25.08 16.98
CA GLY A 286 -1.46 -26.46 17.28
C GLY A 286 -2.52 -27.28 18.03
N ASN A 287 -3.80 -26.90 17.93
CA ASN A 287 -4.89 -27.70 18.46
C ASN A 287 -4.83 -29.14 17.92
N ALA A 288 -5.14 -30.13 18.77
CA ALA A 288 -5.02 -31.52 18.39
C ALA A 288 -5.98 -31.86 17.22
N ASN A 289 -5.47 -32.61 16.24
CA ASN A 289 -6.18 -32.96 15.01
C ASN A 289 -6.65 -31.75 14.17
N GLN A 290 -5.99 -30.59 14.32
CA GLN A 290 -6.15 -29.46 13.42
C GLN A 290 -5.46 -29.74 12.08
N TRP A 291 -6.06 -29.31 10.96
CA TRP A 291 -5.44 -29.39 9.64
C TRP A 291 -5.56 -28.10 8.85
N ASN A 292 -4.63 -27.90 7.92
CA ASN A 292 -4.65 -26.79 6.97
C ASN A 292 -5.81 -26.97 5.98
N ALA A 293 -6.73 -26.02 5.97
CA ALA A 293 -7.93 -25.97 5.12
C ALA A 293 -7.70 -25.25 3.78
N GLY A 294 -6.62 -24.47 3.67
CA GLY A 294 -6.23 -23.74 2.46
C GLY A 294 -5.57 -22.40 2.78
N GLN A 295 -5.08 -21.75 1.72
CA GLN A 295 -4.54 -20.39 1.78
C GLN A 295 -5.41 -19.43 0.98
N VAL A 296 -5.46 -18.19 1.45
CA VAL A 296 -6.16 -17.08 0.80
C VAL A 296 -5.13 -16.00 0.52
N ALA A 297 -4.96 -15.64 -0.75
CA ALA A 297 -4.07 -14.58 -1.18
C ALA A 297 -4.78 -13.22 -1.20
N GLN A 298 -4.00 -12.15 -1.37
CA GLN A 298 -4.53 -10.81 -1.65
C GLN A 298 -5.64 -10.83 -2.71
N GLY A 299 -6.78 -10.19 -2.40
CA GLY A 299 -7.88 -10.02 -3.35
C GLY A 299 -8.71 -11.27 -3.63
N GLN A 300 -8.39 -12.41 -3.01
CA GLN A 300 -9.20 -13.61 -3.10
C GLN A 300 -10.42 -13.50 -2.17
N ASN A 301 -11.62 -13.60 -2.76
CA ASN A 301 -12.87 -13.31 -2.07
C ASN A 301 -13.53 -14.52 -1.38
N SER A 302 -12.98 -15.72 -1.57
CA SER A 302 -13.54 -16.94 -0.96
C SER A 302 -12.51 -18.04 -0.76
N LEU A 303 -12.81 -18.95 0.17
CA LEU A 303 -12.13 -20.24 0.34
C LEU A 303 -13.18 -21.34 0.51
N LYS A 304 -13.06 -22.41 -0.28
CA LYS A 304 -13.93 -23.57 -0.22
C LYS A 304 -13.15 -24.77 0.34
N ILE A 305 -13.68 -25.38 1.39
CA ILE A 305 -13.09 -26.57 2.04
C ILE A 305 -13.97 -27.77 1.66
N PRO A 306 -13.59 -28.58 0.65
CA PRO A 306 -14.36 -29.74 0.22
C PRO A 306 -14.21 -30.89 1.23
N LEU A 307 -15.33 -31.48 1.61
CA LEU A 307 -15.42 -32.61 2.52
C LEU A 307 -16.43 -33.63 2.00
N SER A 308 -16.43 -34.82 2.56
CA SER A 308 -17.50 -35.78 2.35
C SER A 308 -17.83 -36.52 3.65
N ALA A 309 -19.01 -37.13 3.73
CA ALA A 309 -19.44 -37.90 4.89
C ALA A 309 -19.92 -39.29 4.46
N ARG A 310 -19.59 -40.33 5.24
CA ARG A 310 -20.05 -41.71 5.01
C ARG A 310 -20.33 -42.43 6.32
N LEU A 311 -21.11 -43.50 6.28
CA LEU A 311 -21.28 -44.39 7.43
C LEU A 311 -20.13 -45.40 7.47
N VAL A 312 -19.76 -45.81 8.69
CA VAL A 312 -18.83 -46.90 8.96
C VAL A 312 -19.45 -47.89 9.93
N GLN A 313 -19.32 -49.19 9.68
CA GLN A 313 -19.75 -50.22 10.63
C GLN A 313 -18.77 -50.30 11.82
N THR A 314 -19.28 -50.19 13.03
CA THR A 314 -18.49 -50.14 14.27
C THR A 314 -18.68 -51.36 15.17
N ALA A 315 -19.70 -52.18 14.91
CA ALA A 315 -19.98 -53.40 15.66
C ALA A 315 -20.21 -54.61 14.73
N GLY A 316 -20.19 -55.81 15.29
CA GLY A 316 -20.40 -57.06 14.53
C GLY A 316 -21.76 -57.14 13.83
N SER A 317 -22.78 -56.44 14.34
CA SER A 317 -24.11 -56.34 13.73
C SER A 317 -24.57 -54.88 13.65
N VAL A 318 -25.40 -54.59 12.65
CA VAL A 318 -26.04 -53.28 12.45
C VAL A 318 -27.53 -53.41 12.71
N THR A 319 -28.11 -52.44 13.43
CA THR A 319 -29.56 -52.33 13.59
C THR A 319 -30.10 -51.23 12.69
N PRO A 320 -31.10 -51.50 11.83
CA PRO A 320 -31.71 -50.49 10.99
C PRO A 320 -32.35 -49.36 11.79
N GLY A 321 -32.29 -48.14 11.24
CA GLY A 321 -32.91 -46.97 11.83
C GLY A 321 -32.28 -45.68 11.30
N VAL A 322 -32.78 -44.54 11.76
CA VAL A 322 -32.19 -43.25 11.42
C VAL A 322 -30.91 -43.04 12.25
N ALA A 323 -29.84 -42.58 11.61
CA ALA A 323 -28.59 -42.20 12.23
C ALA A 323 -28.43 -40.67 12.14
N TYR A 324 -28.34 -40.01 13.30
CA TYR A 324 -28.07 -38.58 13.39
C TYR A 324 -26.64 -38.38 13.90
N GLY A 325 -25.93 -37.39 13.37
CA GLY A 325 -24.61 -36.97 13.82
C GLY A 325 -24.55 -35.47 13.99
N ARG A 326 -23.74 -34.99 14.92
CA ARG A 326 -23.48 -33.56 15.10
C ARG A 326 -22.00 -33.34 15.38
N ALA A 327 -21.36 -32.52 14.55
CA ALA A 327 -20.02 -32.03 14.76
C ALA A 327 -20.02 -30.50 14.77
N THR A 328 -19.15 -29.89 15.56
CA THR A 328 -18.81 -28.48 15.42
C THR A 328 -17.50 -28.36 14.65
N PHE A 329 -17.29 -27.23 13.99
CA PHE A 329 -16.03 -26.91 13.35
C PHE A 329 -15.50 -25.59 13.90
N THR A 330 -14.21 -25.56 14.17
CA THR A 330 -13.54 -24.41 14.78
C THR A 330 -12.44 -23.94 13.84
N MET A 331 -12.52 -22.67 13.41
CA MET A 331 -11.54 -22.06 12.51
C MET A 331 -10.40 -21.42 13.30
N SER A 332 -9.17 -21.55 12.82
CA SER A 332 -7.98 -20.86 13.31
C SER A 332 -7.28 -20.21 12.14
N TYR A 333 -6.94 -18.92 12.25
CA TYR A 333 -6.37 -18.12 11.17
C TYR A 333 -4.95 -17.72 11.52
N GLN A 334 -4.01 -18.00 10.61
CA GLN A 334 -2.57 -17.79 10.81
C GLN A 334 -1.97 -17.02 9.63
#